data_AF-A0A8T4L3I7-F1
#
_entry.id   AF-A0A8T4L3I7-F1
#
_cell.length_a   1.000
_cell.length_b   1.000
_cell.length_c   1.000
_cell.angle_alpha   90.00
_cell.angle_beta   90.00
_cell.angle_gamma   90.00
#
_symmetry.space_group_name_H-M   'P 1'
#
loop_
_entity.id
_entity.type
_entity.pdbx_description
1 polymer ?
#
loop_
_entity_poly.entity_id
_entity_poly.type
_entity_poly.pdbx_seq_one_letter_code
_entity_poly.pdbx_strand_id
1 'polypeptide(L)'
;MGHFENSVVFLQKLVSNLGSDLSENEWSGFERNRFIVAGEKTVKGIGSVVAGLTNAEHFAELSASETASEFREKKIELLKLSDRLKRNVEMESNRSGDSAELFPEKRLFNANFSGLQHETQTLLLQVAYLSEKALLDARRRELSPLQEPSTAKTLLHLLREKESELQETKSRQFALQKQALLGVSSEPSLMDLEADLSSSFGRIQLGQQRVEQQFSRHQELSEKMLDSTLSLRNEVSGLQESISALSEKHQDLLLRLKKETEYARELALRIEHETVGLRGKYTTQILDLNQQVLKAREEEAQKFEKRLASLEKENHKQHELVDHFKTVVEGKEKTIRRLEDYNVHLRLVLATHVKHKAAKDAFLPENQNNKKKKNAN
;
A
#
# COMPACT_ATOMS: atom_id res chain seq x y z
N MET A 1 46.74 6.42 10.07
CA MET A 1 45.44 6.41 10.78
C MET A 1 44.36 7.21 10.05
N GLY A 2 44.63 8.43 9.54
CA GLY A 2 43.60 9.23 8.84
C GLY A 2 42.92 8.57 7.63
N HIS A 3 43.58 7.69 6.88
CA HIS A 3 42.96 6.94 5.78
C HIS A 3 41.94 5.88 6.26
N PHE A 4 42.19 5.26 7.43
CA PHE A 4 41.25 4.31 8.03
C PHE A 4 40.00 5.04 8.51
N GLU A 5 40.15 6.13 9.26
CA GLU A 5 39.01 6.91 9.74
C GLU A 5 38.15 7.45 8.59
N ASN A 6 38.79 7.99 7.54
CA ASN A 6 38.07 8.45 6.36
C ASN A 6 37.30 7.32 5.65
N SER A 7 37.86 6.11 5.60
CA SER A 7 37.18 4.95 5.01
C SER A 7 35.99 4.48 5.85
N VAL A 8 36.09 4.54 7.17
CA VAL A 8 35.00 4.16 8.10
C VAL A 8 33.90 5.23 8.14
N VAL A 9 34.24 6.52 8.07
CA VAL A 9 33.27 7.62 7.94
C VAL A 9 32.54 7.56 6.58
N PHE A 10 33.25 7.23 5.50
CA PHE A 10 32.63 7.01 4.19
C PHE A 10 31.64 5.84 4.23
N LEU A 11 32.02 4.75 4.90
CA LEU A 11 31.14 3.61 5.16
C LEU A 11 29.87 4.01 5.91
N GLN A 12 29.98 4.79 6.98
CA GLN A 12 28.83 5.28 7.74
C GLN A 12 27.87 6.11 6.87
N LYS A 13 28.39 6.94 5.97
CA LYS A 13 27.57 7.70 5.01
C LYS A 13 26.84 6.78 4.04
N LEU A 14 27.47 5.72 3.55
CA LEU A 14 26.81 4.75 2.67
C LEU A 14 25.72 3.95 3.40
N VAL A 15 25.99 3.54 4.64
CA VAL A 15 25.03 2.80 5.47
C VAL A 15 23.84 3.68 5.86
N SER A 16 24.05 4.94 6.21
CA SER A 16 22.97 5.88 6.54
C SER A 16 22.10 6.21 5.32
N ASN A 17 22.69 6.46 4.16
CA ASN A 17 21.93 6.70 2.91
C ASN A 17 21.09 5.48 2.50
N LEU A 18 21.64 4.27 2.63
CA LEU A 18 20.89 3.05 2.32
C LEU A 18 19.83 2.76 3.38
N GLY A 19 20.11 3.06 4.65
CA GLY A 19 19.18 2.93 5.77
C GLY A 19 17.99 3.88 5.65
N SER A 20 18.21 5.15 5.28
CA SER A 20 17.14 6.12 5.03
C SER A 20 16.25 5.67 3.87
N ASP A 21 16.85 5.25 2.75
CA ASP A 21 16.13 4.73 1.57
C ASP A 21 15.26 3.51 1.89
N LEU A 22 15.70 2.65 2.81
CA LEU A 22 14.97 1.46 3.29
C LEU A 22 13.88 1.79 4.32
N SER A 23 14.02 2.90 5.05
CA SER A 23 13.03 3.34 6.06
C SER A 23 11.88 4.12 5.44
N GLU A 24 12.14 4.90 4.39
CA GLU A 24 11.12 5.66 3.65
C GLU A 24 10.17 4.76 2.83
N ASN A 25 10.60 3.53 2.56
CA ASN A 25 9.97 2.60 1.64
C ASN A 25 9.60 1.29 2.36
N GLU A 26 8.46 1.23 3.02
CA GLU A 26 7.97 -0.01 3.63
C GLU A 26 7.58 -1.04 2.56
N TRP A 27 8.32 -2.15 2.51
CA TRP A 27 8.12 -3.23 1.54
C TRP A 27 6.85 -4.06 1.82
N SER A 28 6.24 -3.87 3.00
CA SER A 28 4.96 -4.48 3.40
C SER A 28 3.78 -4.05 2.52
N GLY A 29 3.87 -2.87 1.88
CA GLY A 29 2.82 -2.29 1.04
C GLY A 29 3.16 -2.28 -0.46
N PHE A 30 4.25 -2.90 -0.88
CA PHE A 30 4.71 -2.83 -2.26
C PHE A 30 3.92 -3.71 -3.23
N GLU A 31 3.49 -3.11 -4.33
CA GLU A 31 3.13 -3.85 -5.53
C GLU A 31 4.38 -4.50 -6.13
N ARG A 32 4.23 -5.65 -6.78
CA ARG A 32 5.33 -6.48 -7.30
C ARG A 32 6.35 -5.70 -8.14
N ASN A 33 5.88 -4.82 -9.03
CA ASN A 33 6.77 -4.00 -9.87
C ASN A 33 7.57 -2.97 -9.05
N ARG A 34 6.99 -2.43 -7.96
CA ARG A 34 7.70 -1.53 -7.04
C ARG A 34 8.74 -2.28 -6.22
N PHE A 35 8.43 -3.51 -5.80
CA PHE A 35 9.39 -4.38 -5.11
C PHE A 35 10.60 -4.70 -6.00
N ILE A 36 10.40 -5.00 -7.28
CA ILE A 36 11.52 -5.28 -8.21
C ILE A 36 12.45 -4.06 -8.32
N VAL A 37 11.89 -2.86 -8.56
CA VAL A 37 12.68 -1.62 -8.69
C VAL A 37 13.41 -1.28 -7.39
N ALA A 38 12.74 -1.39 -6.24
CA ALA A 38 13.35 -1.13 -4.94
C ALA A 38 14.39 -2.20 -4.56
N GLY A 39 14.13 -3.47 -4.88
CA GLY A 39 15.04 -4.59 -4.69
C GLY A 39 16.33 -4.42 -5.51
N GLU A 40 16.23 -4.03 -6.78
CA GLU A 40 17.42 -3.75 -7.61
C GLU A 40 18.23 -2.56 -7.08
N LYS A 41 17.55 -1.50 -6.64
CA LYS A 41 18.20 -0.32 -6.03
C LYS A 41 18.94 -0.71 -4.74
N THR A 42 18.31 -1.49 -3.88
CA THR A 42 18.91 -1.93 -2.60
C THR A 42 20.03 -2.93 -2.80
N VAL A 43 19.96 -3.83 -3.79
CA VAL A 43 21.08 -4.70 -4.17
C VAL A 43 22.30 -3.89 -4.63
N LYS A 44 22.09 -2.85 -5.44
CA LYS A 44 23.18 -1.92 -5.84
C LYS A 44 23.75 -1.17 -4.63
N GLY A 45 22.87 -0.73 -3.73
CA GLY A 45 23.24 -0.09 -2.46
C GLY A 45 24.09 -1.00 -1.57
N ILE A 46 23.66 -2.24 -1.35
CA ILE A 46 24.43 -3.24 -0.58
C ILE A 46 25.78 -3.50 -1.23
N GLY A 47 25.86 -3.55 -2.57
CA GLY A 47 27.13 -3.65 -3.29
C GLY A 47 28.10 -2.51 -2.98
N SER A 48 27.60 -1.28 -2.85
CA SER A 48 28.42 -0.12 -2.46
C SER A 48 28.90 -0.20 -1.01
N VAL A 49 28.05 -0.69 -0.08
CA VAL A 49 28.42 -0.92 1.33
C VAL A 49 29.48 -2.01 1.44
N VAL A 50 29.36 -3.08 0.66
CA VAL A 50 30.37 -4.16 0.60
C VAL A 50 31.72 -3.62 0.09
N ALA A 51 31.73 -2.75 -0.92
CA ALA A 51 32.95 -2.10 -1.40
C ALA A 51 33.57 -1.15 -0.36
N GLY A 52 32.73 -0.46 0.43
CA GLY A 52 33.22 0.30 1.57
C GLY A 52 33.83 -0.61 2.64
N LEU A 53 33.21 -1.76 2.91
CA LEU A 53 33.66 -2.74 3.91
C LEU A 53 34.99 -3.37 3.50
N THR A 54 35.20 -3.64 2.20
CA THR A 54 36.49 -4.13 1.70
C THR A 54 37.61 -3.11 1.90
N ASN A 55 37.31 -1.83 1.73
CA ASN A 55 38.29 -0.78 1.96
C ASN A 55 38.62 -0.64 3.44
N ALA A 56 37.61 -0.63 4.32
CA ALA A 56 37.83 -0.59 5.76
C ALA A 56 38.50 -1.86 6.31
N GLU A 57 38.18 -3.04 5.77
CA GLU A 57 38.86 -4.32 6.06
C GLU A 57 40.35 -4.23 5.69
N HIS A 58 40.67 -3.76 4.48
CA HIS A 58 42.05 -3.61 4.03
C HIS A 58 42.86 -2.67 4.94
N PHE A 59 42.29 -1.53 5.32
CA PHE A 59 42.94 -0.60 6.24
C PHE A 59 42.97 -1.11 7.70
N ALA A 60 41.99 -1.93 8.12
CA ALA A 60 41.97 -2.57 9.42
C ALA A 60 43.05 -3.67 9.53
N GLU A 61 43.23 -4.48 8.49
CA GLU A 61 44.29 -5.49 8.38
C GLU A 61 45.68 -4.83 8.42
N LEU A 62 45.87 -3.71 7.71
CA LEU A 62 47.09 -2.89 7.77
C LEU A 62 47.39 -2.33 9.17
N SER A 63 46.35 -2.14 10.00
CA SER A 63 46.46 -1.65 11.38
C SER A 63 46.47 -2.75 12.45
N ALA A 64 46.53 -4.02 12.04
CA ALA A 64 46.51 -5.21 12.91
C ALA A 64 45.39 -5.19 13.97
N SER A 65 44.20 -4.70 13.60
CA SER A 65 43.07 -4.57 14.52
C SER A 65 42.17 -5.81 14.51
N GLU A 66 41.71 -6.25 15.69
CA GLU A 66 40.72 -7.35 15.85
C GLU A 66 39.42 -7.08 15.07
N THR A 67 39.10 -5.80 14.84
CA THR A 67 37.94 -5.34 14.05
C THR A 67 37.97 -5.81 12.58
N ALA A 68 39.12 -6.22 12.05
CA ALA A 68 39.23 -6.77 10.68
C ALA A 68 38.47 -8.10 10.52
N SER A 69 38.50 -8.97 11.53
CA SER A 69 37.77 -10.23 11.50
C SER A 69 36.25 -10.01 11.57
N GLU A 70 35.81 -9.05 12.41
CA GLU A 70 34.40 -8.68 12.55
C GLU A 70 33.85 -8.08 11.23
N PHE A 71 34.63 -7.26 10.52
CA PHE A 71 34.24 -6.74 9.19
C PHE A 71 34.14 -7.84 8.14
N ARG A 72 35.05 -8.82 8.14
CA ARG A 72 35.03 -9.96 7.21
C ARG A 72 33.78 -10.82 7.38
N GLU A 73 33.38 -11.08 8.62
CA GLU A 73 32.17 -11.86 8.93
C GLU A 73 30.90 -11.15 8.43
N LYS A 74 30.75 -9.85 8.73
CA LYS A 74 29.58 -9.07 8.27
C LYS A 74 29.55 -8.83 6.76
N LYS A 75 30.71 -8.75 6.11
CA LYS A 75 30.81 -8.75 4.65
C LYS A 75 30.27 -10.04 4.03
N ILE A 76 30.60 -11.20 4.61
CA ILE A 76 30.09 -12.50 4.14
C ILE A 76 28.57 -12.59 4.33
N GLU A 77 28.05 -12.10 5.46
CA GLU A 77 26.60 -12.06 5.72
C GLU A 77 25.86 -11.13 4.74
N LEU A 78 26.40 -9.94 4.47
CA LEU A 78 25.83 -9.01 3.49
C LEU A 78 25.87 -9.55 2.06
N LEU A 79 26.92 -10.27 1.67
CA LEU A 79 26.98 -10.94 0.36
C LEU A 79 25.92 -12.04 0.25
N LYS A 80 25.76 -12.87 1.29
CA LYS A 80 24.69 -13.89 1.34
C LYS A 80 23.30 -13.26 1.24
N LEU A 81 23.08 -12.12 1.91
CA LEU A 81 21.81 -11.40 1.85
C LEU A 81 21.59 -10.77 0.46
N SER A 82 22.61 -10.16 -0.14
CA SER A 82 22.57 -9.63 -1.51
C SER A 82 22.21 -10.72 -2.51
N ASP A 83 22.79 -11.91 -2.39
CA ASP A 83 22.49 -13.03 -3.28
C ASP A 83 21.05 -13.55 -3.09
N ARG A 84 20.55 -13.57 -1.85
CA ARG A 84 19.14 -13.88 -1.58
C ARG A 84 18.20 -12.84 -2.19
N LEU A 85 18.51 -11.55 -2.05
CA LEU A 85 17.73 -10.47 -2.65
C LEU A 85 17.75 -10.54 -4.18
N LYS A 86 18.91 -10.77 -4.81
CA LYS A 86 19.02 -10.95 -6.26
C LYS A 86 18.17 -12.12 -6.76
N ARG A 87 18.27 -13.29 -6.12
CA ARG A 87 17.44 -14.46 -6.48
C ARG A 87 15.96 -14.19 -6.30
N ASN A 88 15.56 -13.46 -5.25
CA ASN A 88 14.17 -13.09 -5.02
C ASN A 88 13.66 -12.09 -6.06
N VAL A 89 14.47 -11.10 -6.44
CA VAL A 89 14.15 -10.15 -7.52
C VAL A 89 14.04 -10.89 -8.86
N GLU A 90 14.95 -11.81 -9.16
CA GLU A 90 14.92 -12.64 -10.39
C GLU A 90 13.71 -13.59 -10.43
N MET A 91 13.36 -14.21 -9.29
CA MET A 91 12.14 -15.03 -9.18
C MET A 91 10.88 -14.19 -9.42
N GLU A 92 10.83 -12.99 -8.85
CA GLU A 92 9.72 -12.07 -9.02
C GLU A 92 9.74 -11.34 -10.37
N SER A 93 10.85 -11.28 -11.11
CA SER A 93 10.87 -10.79 -12.50
C SER A 93 10.44 -11.89 -13.49
N ASN A 94 10.83 -13.14 -13.24
CA ASN A 94 10.61 -14.27 -14.16
C ASN A 94 9.21 -14.89 -14.07
N ARG A 95 8.43 -14.57 -13.02
CA ARG A 95 7.01 -14.98 -12.87
C ARG A 95 6.07 -14.21 -13.84
N SER A 96 6.28 -14.28 -15.14
CA SER A 96 5.35 -13.70 -16.12
C SER A 96 4.27 -14.72 -16.52
N GLY A 97 3.02 -14.29 -16.69
CA GLY A 97 1.99 -15.08 -17.38
C GLY A 97 0.80 -15.51 -16.54
N ASP A 98 0.78 -16.75 -16.04
CA ASP A 98 -0.50 -17.48 -15.85
C ASP A 98 -0.83 -17.94 -14.42
N SER A 99 -0.08 -17.53 -13.40
CA SER A 99 -0.33 -17.94 -12.00
C SER A 99 -0.89 -16.84 -11.10
N ALA A 100 -1.15 -15.65 -11.65
CA ALA A 100 -1.65 -14.49 -10.90
C ALA A 100 -3.12 -14.61 -10.45
N GLU A 101 -3.90 -15.54 -11.02
CA GLU A 101 -5.34 -15.68 -10.72
C GLU A 101 -5.66 -16.76 -9.67
N LEU A 102 -4.71 -17.59 -9.24
CA LEU A 102 -5.01 -18.77 -8.41
C LEU A 102 -4.60 -18.69 -6.93
N PHE A 103 -3.94 -17.63 -6.46
CA PHE A 103 -3.49 -17.55 -5.06
C PHE A 103 -3.92 -16.26 -4.36
N PRO A 104 -4.95 -16.31 -3.49
CA PRO A 104 -5.26 -15.24 -2.56
C PRO A 104 -4.31 -15.31 -1.34
N GLU A 105 -2.99 -15.24 -1.58
CA GLU A 105 -1.96 -15.23 -0.53
C GLU A 105 -1.25 -13.87 -0.41
N LYS A 106 -1.96 -12.77 -0.66
CA LYS A 106 -1.43 -11.40 -0.49
C LYS A 106 -0.84 -11.15 0.91
N ARG A 107 -1.26 -11.90 1.94
CA ARG A 107 -0.76 -11.73 3.32
C ARG A 107 0.57 -12.44 3.61
N LEU A 108 0.82 -13.62 3.03
CA LEU A 108 2.10 -14.33 3.20
C LEU A 108 3.20 -13.73 2.32
N PHE A 109 2.82 -13.23 1.15
CA PHE A 109 3.71 -12.52 0.22
C PHE A 109 4.32 -11.26 0.84
N ASN A 110 3.50 -10.42 1.50
CA ASN A 110 3.97 -9.19 2.14
C ASN A 110 4.80 -9.46 3.40
N ALA A 111 4.53 -10.56 4.12
CA ALA A 111 5.30 -10.96 5.29
C ALA A 111 6.76 -11.31 4.92
N ASN A 112 6.97 -12.00 3.80
CA ASN A 112 8.33 -12.36 3.33
C ASN A 112 9.15 -11.12 2.93
N PHE A 113 8.54 -10.14 2.28
CA PHE A 113 9.23 -8.88 1.96
C PHE A 113 9.51 -8.04 3.19
N SER A 114 8.58 -7.98 4.14
CA SER A 114 8.83 -7.31 5.43
C SER A 114 9.94 -7.99 6.23
N GLY A 115 10.04 -9.32 6.17
CA GLY A 115 11.11 -10.09 6.80
C GLY A 115 12.47 -9.79 6.16
N LEU A 116 12.53 -9.78 4.81
CA LEU A 116 13.75 -9.39 4.07
C LEU A 116 14.16 -7.95 4.35
N GLN A 117 13.20 -7.03 4.41
CA GLN A 117 13.45 -5.63 4.77
C GLN A 117 14.02 -5.54 6.20
N HIS A 118 13.42 -6.24 7.16
CA HIS A 118 13.88 -6.23 8.54
C HIS A 118 15.28 -6.85 8.68
N GLU A 119 15.57 -7.95 7.97
CA GLU A 119 16.90 -8.56 7.93
C GLU A 119 17.93 -7.60 7.33
N THR A 120 17.60 -6.89 6.24
CA THR A 120 18.50 -5.89 5.63
C THR A 120 18.80 -4.73 6.59
N GLN A 121 17.78 -4.20 7.25
CA GLN A 121 17.93 -3.11 8.22
C GLN A 121 18.76 -3.55 9.42
N THR A 122 18.53 -4.76 9.93
CA THR A 122 19.26 -5.31 11.08
C THR A 122 20.74 -5.48 10.75
N LEU A 123 21.09 -6.02 9.58
CA LEU A 123 22.49 -6.14 9.17
C LEU A 123 23.16 -4.78 8.93
N LEU A 124 22.44 -3.80 8.36
CA LEU A 124 22.97 -2.45 8.19
C LEU A 124 23.24 -1.75 9.52
N LEU A 125 22.35 -1.92 10.51
CA LEU A 125 22.55 -1.41 11.86
C LEU A 125 23.75 -2.07 12.55
N GLN A 126 23.95 -3.38 12.35
CA GLN A 126 25.14 -4.07 12.88
C GLN A 126 26.43 -3.54 12.25
N VAL A 127 26.42 -3.25 10.94
CA VAL A 127 27.57 -2.63 10.26
C VAL A 127 27.81 -1.19 10.73
N ALA A 128 26.75 -0.41 10.95
CA ALA A 128 26.86 0.93 11.55
C ALA A 128 27.48 0.85 12.94
N TYR A 129 27.01 -0.05 13.80
CA TYR A 129 27.56 -0.25 15.14
C TYR A 129 29.05 -0.65 15.11
N LEU A 130 29.44 -1.59 14.24
CA LEU A 130 30.85 -1.97 14.10
C LEU A 130 31.72 -0.84 13.58
N SER A 131 31.21 -0.01 12.66
CA SER A 131 31.93 1.17 12.17
C SER A 131 32.15 2.22 13.27
N GLU A 132 31.15 2.43 14.14
CA GLU A 132 31.29 3.33 15.31
C GLU A 132 32.25 2.76 16.34
N LYS A 133 32.15 1.47 16.66
CA LYS A 133 33.09 0.77 17.55
C LYS A 133 34.53 0.91 17.02
N ALA A 134 34.75 0.69 15.73
CA ALA A 134 36.06 0.82 15.11
C ALA A 134 36.62 2.26 15.15
N LEU A 135 35.76 3.28 14.99
CA LEU A 135 36.17 4.69 15.16
C LEU A 135 36.48 5.02 16.63
N LEU A 136 35.70 4.50 17.57
CA LEU A 136 35.95 4.69 19.00
C LEU A 136 37.26 4.01 19.42
N ASP A 137 37.53 2.81 18.91
CA ASP A 137 38.79 2.08 19.18
C ASP A 137 39.98 2.80 18.54
N ALA A 138 39.84 3.34 17.32
CA ALA A 138 40.87 4.18 16.69
C ALA A 138 41.16 5.44 17.53
N ARG A 139 40.11 6.16 17.96
CA ARG A 139 40.24 7.35 18.83
C ARG A 139 40.82 7.02 20.20
N ARG A 140 40.45 5.88 20.79
CA ARG A 140 41.04 5.40 22.05
C ARG A 140 42.52 5.09 21.91
N ARG A 141 42.95 4.49 20.78
CA ARG A 141 44.37 4.28 20.49
C ARG A 141 45.12 5.61 20.31
N GLU A 142 44.49 6.62 19.72
CA GLU A 142 45.08 7.97 19.60
C GLU A 142 45.16 8.72 20.95
N LEU A 143 44.18 8.52 21.84
CA LEU A 143 44.10 9.16 23.15
C LEU A 143 44.87 8.43 24.26
N SER A 144 45.29 7.18 24.06
CA SER A 144 46.04 6.38 25.03
C SER A 144 47.47 6.05 24.60
N PRO A 145 48.40 7.02 24.57
CA PRO A 145 49.84 6.69 24.55
C PRO A 145 50.35 6.16 25.91
N LEU A 146 49.55 6.19 26.98
CA LEU A 146 49.99 5.99 28.37
C LEU A 146 49.58 4.67 29.02
N GLN A 147 48.85 3.78 28.35
CA GLN A 147 48.29 2.57 28.98
C GLN A 147 48.92 1.24 28.52
N GLU A 148 49.97 1.25 27.70
CA GLU A 148 50.70 0.02 27.43
C GLU A 148 51.86 -0.20 28.43
N PRO A 149 52.01 -1.39 29.01
CA PRO A 149 53.18 -1.72 29.85
C PRO A 149 54.51 -1.68 29.07
N SER A 150 54.45 -1.61 27.74
CA SER A 150 55.58 -1.44 26.82
C SER A 150 56.16 -0.02 26.88
N THR A 151 55.32 1.03 26.96
CA THR A 151 55.72 2.44 27.04
C THR A 151 56.28 2.80 28.41
N ALA A 152 55.79 2.18 29.48
CA ALA A 152 56.41 2.29 30.81
C ALA A 152 57.82 1.66 30.85
N LYS A 153 58.03 0.52 30.16
CA LYS A 153 59.37 -0.08 30.03
C LYS A 153 60.31 0.75 29.17
N THR A 154 59.81 1.36 28.08
CA THR A 154 60.62 2.26 27.24
C THR A 154 60.91 3.59 27.95
N LEU A 155 59.97 4.13 28.71
CA LEU A 155 60.20 5.30 29.58
C LEU A 155 61.17 4.96 30.71
N LEU A 156 61.10 3.79 31.34
CA LEU A 156 62.10 3.35 32.31
C LEU A 156 63.48 3.15 31.67
N HIS A 157 63.53 2.68 30.42
CA HIS A 157 64.79 2.56 29.68
C HIS A 157 65.37 3.93 29.34
N LEU A 158 64.54 4.86 28.85
CA LEU A 158 64.89 6.25 28.59
C LEU A 158 65.28 6.99 29.87
N LEU A 159 64.60 6.75 30.99
CA LEU A 159 64.94 7.31 32.29
C LEU A 159 66.26 6.74 32.80
N ARG A 160 66.54 5.45 32.62
CA ARG A 160 67.84 4.84 32.92
C ARG A 160 68.96 5.39 32.04
N GLU A 161 68.70 5.56 30.74
CA GLU A 161 69.65 6.20 29.82
C GLU A 161 69.91 7.64 30.23
N LYS A 162 68.86 8.40 30.55
CA LYS A 162 69.01 9.78 31.04
C LYS A 162 69.68 9.84 32.40
N GLU A 163 69.45 8.88 33.29
CA GLU A 163 70.12 8.77 34.58
C GLU A 163 71.61 8.39 34.42
N SER A 164 71.93 7.55 33.43
CA SER A 164 73.32 7.24 33.04
C SER A 164 74.02 8.47 32.42
N GLU A 165 73.33 9.22 31.55
CA GLU A 165 73.83 10.52 31.04
C GLU A 165 73.98 11.54 32.19
N LEU A 166 73.11 11.52 33.20
CA LEU A 166 73.20 12.38 34.38
C LEU A 166 74.37 11.98 35.28
N GLN A 167 74.65 10.68 35.44
CA GLN A 167 75.84 10.20 36.13
C GLN A 167 77.12 10.50 35.34
N GLU A 168 77.11 10.39 34.01
CA GLU A 168 78.23 10.79 33.16
C GLU A 168 78.48 12.30 33.20
N THR A 169 77.43 13.12 33.19
CA THR A 169 77.59 14.57 33.31
C THR A 169 78.05 14.97 34.70
N LYS A 170 77.57 14.30 35.77
CA LYS A 170 78.09 14.48 37.13
C LYS A 170 79.55 14.03 37.24
N SER A 171 79.95 12.91 36.65
CA SER A 171 81.34 12.45 36.67
C SER A 171 82.25 13.37 35.85
N ARG A 172 81.77 13.87 34.70
CA ARG A 172 82.44 14.93 33.92
C ARG A 172 82.52 16.24 34.70
N GLN A 173 81.47 16.64 35.43
CA GLN A 173 81.48 17.84 36.27
C GLN A 173 82.45 17.69 37.44
N PHE A 174 82.52 16.52 38.07
CA PHE A 174 83.52 16.20 39.09
C PHE A 174 84.94 16.17 38.51
N ALA A 175 85.13 15.64 37.30
CA ALA A 175 86.41 15.66 36.60
C ALA A 175 86.83 17.09 36.24
N LEU A 176 85.89 17.92 35.78
CA LEU A 176 86.10 19.35 35.49
C LEU A 176 86.35 20.16 36.77
N GLN A 177 85.64 19.89 37.85
CA GLN A 177 85.92 20.48 39.16
C GLN A 177 87.31 20.07 39.69
N LYS A 178 87.70 18.80 39.50
CA LYS A 178 89.04 18.30 39.85
C LYS A 178 90.13 18.93 38.97
N GLN A 179 89.88 19.14 37.68
CA GLN A 179 90.77 19.85 36.76
C GLN A 179 90.88 21.35 37.09
N ALA A 180 89.77 21.99 37.48
CA ALA A 180 89.73 23.38 37.93
C ALA A 180 90.45 23.57 39.29
N LEU A 181 90.28 22.64 40.23
CA LEU A 181 90.99 22.61 41.52
C LEU A 181 92.50 22.35 41.38
N LEU A 182 92.91 21.58 40.36
CA LEU A 182 94.31 21.30 40.05
C LEU A 182 94.98 22.39 39.19
N GLY A 183 94.27 23.48 38.86
CA GLY A 183 94.84 24.59 38.08
C GLY A 183 95.30 24.19 36.68
N VAL A 184 94.73 23.12 36.10
CA VAL A 184 94.93 22.79 34.68
C VAL A 184 93.77 23.41 33.89
N SER A 185 93.64 24.72 33.96
CA SER A 185 92.87 25.46 32.97
C SER A 185 93.81 25.70 31.80
N SER A 186 93.71 24.85 30.77
CA SER A 186 93.91 25.32 29.41
C SER A 186 92.81 26.34 29.18
N GLU A 187 93.05 27.61 29.54
CA GLU A 187 92.18 28.70 29.13
C GLU A 187 92.05 28.60 27.61
N PRO A 188 90.84 28.39 27.05
CA PRO A 188 90.67 28.53 25.61
C PRO A 188 91.13 29.94 25.25
N SER A 189 91.90 30.05 24.17
CA SER A 189 92.43 31.35 23.77
C SER A 189 91.25 32.30 23.49
N LEU A 190 91.46 33.60 23.65
CA LEU A 190 90.41 34.60 23.39
C LEU A 190 89.82 34.47 21.96
N MET A 191 90.62 33.96 21.02
CA MET A 191 90.19 33.57 19.66
C MET A 191 89.19 32.42 19.62
N ASP A 192 89.32 31.41 20.49
CA ASP A 192 88.41 30.26 20.54
C ASP A 192 87.03 30.69 21.06
N LEU A 193 86.99 31.57 22.06
CA LEU A 193 85.76 32.17 22.58
C LEU A 193 85.07 33.07 21.53
N GLU A 194 85.83 33.88 20.80
CA GLU A 194 85.28 34.70 19.71
C GLU A 194 84.74 33.84 18.55
N ALA A 195 85.43 32.75 18.21
CA ALA A 195 84.97 31.80 17.20
C ALA A 195 83.67 31.10 17.63
N ASP A 196 83.57 30.65 18.88
CA ASP A 196 82.36 30.03 19.42
C ASP A 196 81.19 31.02 19.45
N LEU A 197 81.44 32.26 19.86
CA LEU A 197 80.42 33.31 19.95
C LEU A 197 79.92 33.72 18.55
N SER A 198 80.82 33.86 17.58
CA SER A 198 80.47 34.08 16.17
C SER A 198 79.69 32.90 15.57
N SER A 199 80.08 31.65 15.89
CA SER A 199 79.32 30.46 15.45
C SER A 199 77.92 30.42 16.07
N SER A 200 77.80 30.80 17.35
CA SER A 200 76.52 30.84 18.06
C SER A 200 75.60 31.92 17.47
N PHE A 201 76.16 33.09 17.15
CA PHE A 201 75.45 34.19 16.51
C PHE A 201 74.96 33.80 15.12
N GLY A 202 75.81 33.13 14.32
CA GLY A 202 75.41 32.58 13.02
C GLY A 202 74.28 31.55 13.13
N ARG A 203 74.32 30.66 14.13
CA ARG A 203 73.23 29.70 14.39
C ARG A 203 71.93 30.41 14.81
N ILE A 204 72.01 31.47 15.61
CA ILE A 204 70.86 32.26 16.02
C ILE A 204 70.25 32.99 14.82
N GLN A 205 71.06 33.60 13.95
CA GLN A 205 70.57 34.26 12.74
C GLN A 205 69.89 33.28 11.77
N LEU A 206 70.48 32.09 11.57
CA LEU A 206 69.84 31.04 10.76
C LEU A 206 68.54 30.54 11.40
N GLY A 207 68.51 30.44 12.73
CA GLY A 207 67.30 30.13 13.49
C GLY A 207 66.21 31.18 13.30
N GLN A 208 66.57 32.46 13.40
CA GLN A 208 65.65 33.58 13.19
C GLN A 208 65.06 33.58 11.77
N GLN A 209 65.91 33.46 10.74
CA GLN A 209 65.45 33.40 9.35
C GLN A 209 64.50 32.23 9.11
N ARG A 210 64.78 31.06 9.72
CA ARG A 210 63.89 29.90 9.62
C ARG A 210 62.54 30.14 10.28
N VAL A 211 62.52 30.79 11.44
CA VAL A 211 61.29 31.15 12.15
C VAL A 211 60.49 32.18 11.36
N GLU A 212 61.12 33.21 10.80
CA GLU A 212 60.45 34.21 9.95
C GLU A 212 59.83 33.57 8.71
N GLN A 213 60.54 32.66 8.04
CA GLN A 213 60.00 31.93 6.89
C GLN A 213 58.81 31.03 7.29
N GLN A 214 58.86 30.38 8.45
CA GLN A 214 57.74 29.58 8.95
C GLN A 214 56.55 30.46 9.31
N PHE A 215 56.79 31.61 9.93
CA PHE A 215 55.75 32.58 10.27
C PHE A 215 55.01 33.06 9.03
N SER A 216 55.72 33.51 7.98
CA SER A 216 55.09 33.96 6.73
C SER A 216 54.26 32.85 6.07
N ARG A 217 54.75 31.60 6.06
CA ARG A 217 53.98 30.45 5.53
C ARG A 217 52.70 30.19 6.33
N HIS A 218 52.77 30.28 7.65
CA HIS A 218 51.59 30.11 8.50
C HIS A 218 50.59 31.26 8.34
N GLN A 219 51.06 32.48 8.11
CA GLN A 219 50.22 33.64 7.80
C GLN A 219 49.46 33.43 6.49
N GLU A 220 50.12 33.02 5.41
CA GLU A 220 49.47 32.71 4.12
C GLU A 220 48.45 31.57 4.25
N LEU A 221 48.76 30.54 5.04
CA LEU A 221 47.81 29.46 5.32
C LEU A 221 46.59 29.94 6.10
N SER A 222 46.79 30.86 7.05
CA SER A 222 45.71 31.48 7.82
C SER A 222 44.78 32.30 6.92
N GLU A 223 45.33 33.10 6.01
CA GLU A 223 44.55 33.89 5.05
C GLU A 223 43.72 32.98 4.13
N LYS A 224 44.32 31.91 3.59
CA LYS A 224 43.59 30.91 2.78
C LYS A 224 42.47 30.22 3.54
N MET A 225 42.69 29.90 4.83
CA MET A 225 41.62 29.36 5.67
C MET A 225 40.50 30.38 5.87
N LEU A 226 40.83 31.65 6.07
CA LEU A 226 39.86 32.72 6.26
C LEU A 226 38.99 32.90 4.99
N ASP A 227 39.59 32.91 3.81
CA ASP A 227 38.87 32.96 2.54
C ASP A 227 37.92 31.75 2.36
N SER A 228 38.41 30.54 2.69
CA SER A 228 37.59 29.32 2.68
C SER A 228 36.38 29.44 3.62
N THR A 229 36.59 29.96 4.84
CA THR A 229 35.49 30.15 5.79
C THR A 229 34.47 31.18 5.31
N LEU A 230 34.90 32.24 4.62
CA LEU A 230 34.00 33.23 4.02
C LEU A 230 33.20 32.63 2.87
N SER A 231 33.82 31.81 2.01
CA SER A 231 33.13 31.09 0.93
C SER A 231 32.06 30.15 1.48
N LEU A 232 32.42 29.32 2.47
CA LEU A 232 31.48 28.40 3.13
C LEU A 232 30.33 29.15 3.80
N ARG A 233 30.60 30.31 4.41
CA ARG A 233 29.56 31.16 5.00
C ARG A 233 28.56 31.65 3.96
N ASN A 234 29.04 32.08 2.79
CA ASN A 234 28.18 32.52 1.69
C ASN A 234 27.35 31.37 1.10
N GLU A 235 27.93 30.17 1.00
CA GLU A 235 27.19 28.97 0.60
C GLU A 235 26.09 28.61 1.60
N VAL A 236 26.37 28.70 2.90
CA VAL A 236 25.38 28.46 3.96
C VAL A 236 24.23 29.47 3.88
N SER A 237 24.51 30.76 3.65
CA SER A 237 23.44 31.76 3.47
C SER A 237 22.61 31.48 2.23
N GLY A 238 23.24 31.10 1.11
CA GLY A 238 22.51 30.75 -0.12
C GLY A 238 21.63 29.51 0.07
N LEU A 239 22.11 28.51 0.82
CA LEU A 239 21.30 27.35 1.19
C LEU A 239 20.12 27.74 2.08
N GLN A 240 20.31 28.61 3.07
CA GLN A 240 19.21 29.10 3.92
C GLN A 240 18.13 29.84 3.11
N GLU A 241 18.53 30.70 2.18
CA GLU A 241 17.61 31.38 1.27
C GLU A 241 16.82 30.36 0.42
N SER A 242 17.51 29.36 -0.15
CA SER A 242 16.85 28.31 -0.94
C SER A 242 15.85 27.49 -0.12
N ILE A 243 16.18 27.19 1.15
CA ILE A 243 15.29 26.48 2.08
C ILE A 243 14.06 27.33 2.39
N SER A 244 14.24 28.63 2.64
CA SER A 244 13.12 29.54 2.91
C SER A 244 12.17 29.63 1.72
N ALA A 245 12.69 29.78 0.49
CA ALA A 245 11.90 29.81 -0.73
C ALA A 245 11.17 28.48 -1.00
N LEU A 246 11.80 27.34 -0.68
CA LEU A 246 11.16 26.02 -0.77
C LEU A 246 10.05 25.86 0.27
N SER A 247 10.26 26.34 1.50
CA SER A 247 9.26 26.32 2.57
C SER A 247 8.02 27.12 2.20
N GLU A 248 8.19 28.33 1.65
CA GLU A 248 7.08 29.16 1.17
C GLU A 248 6.28 28.46 0.08
N LYS A 249 6.96 27.89 -0.94
CA LYS A 249 6.30 27.10 -2.00
C LYS A 249 5.58 25.88 -1.45
N HIS A 250 6.16 25.19 -0.47
CA HIS A 250 5.53 24.05 0.17
C HIS A 250 4.25 24.45 0.90
N GLN A 251 4.28 25.58 1.60
CA GLN A 251 3.11 26.10 2.31
C GLN A 251 2.00 26.54 1.35
N ASP A 252 2.35 27.17 0.22
CA ASP A 252 1.40 27.50 -0.85
C ASP A 252 0.76 26.26 -1.47
N LEU A 253 1.55 25.20 -1.72
CA LEU A 253 1.04 23.93 -2.21
C LEU A 253 0.07 23.27 -1.21
N LEU A 254 0.40 23.27 0.07
CA LEU A 254 -0.49 22.77 1.12
C LEU A 254 -1.82 23.54 1.16
N LEU A 255 -1.79 24.87 0.99
CA LEU A 255 -3.00 25.68 0.93
C LEU A 255 -3.85 25.36 -0.30
N ARG A 256 -3.23 25.15 -1.47
CA ARG A 256 -3.95 24.74 -2.69
C ARG A 256 -4.59 23.36 -2.54
N LEU A 257 -3.85 22.39 -2.00
CA LEU A 257 -4.38 21.05 -1.75
C LEU A 257 -5.55 21.09 -0.77
N LYS A 258 -5.47 21.90 0.30
CA LYS A 258 -6.61 22.08 1.22
C LYS A 258 -7.85 22.62 0.49
N LYS A 259 -7.69 23.66 -0.34
CA LYS A 259 -8.79 24.20 -1.15
C LYS A 259 -9.38 23.17 -2.12
N GLU A 260 -8.55 22.37 -2.77
CA GLU A 260 -9.02 21.29 -3.65
C GLU A 260 -9.78 20.21 -2.87
N THR A 261 -9.32 19.84 -1.68
CA THR A 261 -10.03 18.87 -0.83
C THR A 261 -11.37 19.42 -0.31
N GLU A 262 -11.44 20.71 0.02
CA GLU A 262 -12.69 21.38 0.40
C GLU A 262 -13.67 21.40 -0.77
N TYR A 263 -13.20 21.79 -1.95
CA TYR A 263 -14.01 21.78 -3.18
C TYR A 263 -14.53 20.38 -3.53
N ALA A 264 -13.69 19.35 -3.42
CA ALA A 264 -14.10 17.96 -3.65
C ALA A 264 -15.18 17.50 -2.66
N ARG A 265 -15.08 17.91 -1.39
CA ARG A 265 -16.12 17.63 -0.38
C ARG A 265 -17.42 18.35 -0.69
N GLU A 266 -17.37 19.63 -1.06
CA GLU A 266 -18.56 20.38 -1.46
C GLU A 266 -19.25 19.76 -2.68
N LEU A 267 -18.47 19.33 -3.68
CA LEU A 267 -19.01 18.64 -4.85
C LEU A 267 -19.66 17.30 -4.48
N ALA A 268 -19.03 16.52 -3.60
CA ALA A 268 -19.60 15.26 -3.11
C ALA A 268 -20.93 15.50 -2.37
N LEU A 269 -20.98 16.47 -1.46
CA LEU A 269 -22.21 16.85 -0.75
C LEU A 269 -23.31 17.32 -1.72
N ARG A 270 -22.95 18.05 -2.78
CA ARG A 270 -23.91 18.47 -3.81
C ARG A 270 -24.46 17.29 -4.59
N ILE A 271 -23.61 16.34 -4.99
CA ILE A 271 -24.03 15.10 -5.66
C ILE A 271 -24.93 14.27 -4.74
N GLU A 272 -24.59 14.15 -3.46
CA GLU A 272 -25.43 13.47 -2.46
C GLU A 272 -26.79 14.16 -2.34
N HIS A 273 -26.82 15.49 -2.28
CA HIS A 273 -28.07 16.23 -2.22
C HIS A 273 -28.94 16.03 -3.48
N GLU A 274 -28.34 16.11 -4.67
CA GLU A 274 -29.03 15.90 -5.95
C GLU A 274 -29.55 14.46 -6.08
N THR A 275 -28.76 13.46 -5.70
CA THR A 275 -29.16 12.04 -5.72
C THR A 275 -30.28 11.75 -4.73
N VAL A 276 -30.24 12.32 -3.52
CA VAL A 276 -31.33 12.22 -2.55
C VAL A 276 -32.59 12.91 -3.08
N GLY A 277 -32.45 14.08 -3.71
CA GLY A 277 -33.56 14.79 -4.35
C GLY A 277 -34.21 13.98 -5.49
N LEU A 278 -33.40 13.37 -6.35
CA LEU A 278 -33.86 12.47 -7.42
C LEU A 278 -34.58 11.25 -6.85
N ARG A 279 -34.02 10.60 -5.83
CA ARG A 279 -34.66 9.46 -5.15
C ARG A 279 -36.01 9.85 -4.57
N GLY A 280 -36.11 11.04 -3.97
CA GLY A 280 -37.38 11.61 -3.49
C GLY A 280 -38.40 11.76 -4.62
N LYS A 281 -38.01 12.37 -5.75
CA LYS A 281 -38.87 12.54 -6.93
C LYS A 281 -39.33 11.20 -7.52
N TYR A 282 -38.44 10.21 -7.63
CA TYR A 282 -38.82 8.87 -8.11
C TYR A 282 -39.79 8.19 -7.16
N THR A 283 -39.60 8.34 -5.84
CA THR A 283 -40.49 7.76 -4.83
C THR A 283 -41.88 8.39 -4.93
N THR A 284 -41.98 9.72 -5.06
CA THR A 284 -43.27 10.38 -5.27
C THR A 284 -43.93 9.95 -6.57
N GLN A 285 -43.17 9.85 -7.67
CA GLN A 285 -43.71 9.37 -8.95
C GLN A 285 -44.23 7.93 -8.89
N ILE A 286 -43.51 7.04 -8.19
CA ILE A 286 -43.96 5.65 -7.98
C ILE A 286 -45.23 5.61 -7.13
N LEU A 287 -45.32 6.43 -6.09
CA LEU A 287 -46.52 6.53 -5.27
C LEU A 287 -47.71 7.06 -6.08
N ASP A 288 -47.50 8.09 -6.91
CA ASP A 288 -48.54 8.64 -7.79
C ASP A 288 -49.00 7.61 -8.83
N LEU A 289 -48.08 6.88 -9.44
CA LEU A 289 -48.40 5.78 -10.36
C LEU A 289 -49.19 4.68 -9.67
N ASN A 290 -48.79 4.27 -8.46
CA ASN A 290 -49.52 3.27 -7.68
C ASN A 290 -50.94 3.76 -7.35
N GLN A 291 -51.11 5.03 -6.98
CA GLN A 291 -52.43 5.62 -6.76
C GLN A 291 -53.27 5.64 -8.04
N GLN A 292 -52.68 5.97 -9.19
CA GLN A 292 -53.38 5.92 -10.48
C GLN A 292 -53.81 4.49 -10.85
N VAL A 293 -52.94 3.49 -10.64
CA VAL A 293 -53.25 2.08 -10.87
C VAL A 293 -54.37 1.61 -9.95
N LEU A 294 -54.35 2.00 -8.67
CA LEU A 294 -55.43 1.67 -7.73
C LEU A 294 -56.76 2.29 -8.16
N LYS A 295 -56.76 3.58 -8.52
CA LYS A 295 -57.97 4.26 -9.04
C LYS A 295 -58.51 3.59 -10.31
N ALA A 296 -57.64 3.27 -11.26
CA ALA A 296 -58.04 2.57 -12.48
C ALA A 296 -58.64 1.19 -12.18
N ARG A 297 -58.04 0.43 -11.24
CA ARG A 297 -58.59 -0.86 -10.78
C ARG A 297 -59.94 -0.70 -10.09
N GLU A 298 -60.11 0.32 -9.25
CA GLU A 298 -61.39 0.62 -8.61
C GLU A 298 -62.47 0.98 -9.63
N GLU A 299 -62.15 1.80 -10.63
CA GLU A 299 -63.07 2.15 -11.72
C GLU A 299 -63.45 0.93 -12.57
N GLU A 300 -62.49 0.07 -12.89
CA GLU A 300 -62.75 -1.19 -13.60
C GLU A 300 -63.61 -2.14 -12.76
N ALA A 301 -63.29 -2.30 -11.48
CA ALA A 301 -64.07 -3.11 -10.55
C ALA A 301 -65.53 -2.60 -10.48
N GLN A 302 -65.74 -1.30 -10.37
CA GLN A 302 -67.09 -0.70 -10.40
C GLN A 302 -67.82 -0.95 -11.73
N LYS A 303 -67.11 -0.90 -12.87
CA LYS A 303 -67.70 -1.23 -14.18
C LYS A 303 -68.10 -2.70 -14.25
N PHE A 304 -67.25 -3.60 -13.76
CA PHE A 304 -67.55 -5.04 -13.70
C PHE A 304 -68.71 -5.34 -12.76
N GLU A 305 -68.76 -4.70 -11.59
CA GLU A 305 -69.84 -4.86 -10.62
C GLU A 305 -71.20 -4.40 -11.20
N LYS A 306 -71.23 -3.23 -11.87
CA LYS A 306 -72.43 -2.77 -12.59
C LYS A 306 -72.85 -3.75 -13.69
N ARG A 307 -71.89 -4.30 -14.43
CA ARG A 307 -72.15 -5.28 -15.50
C ARG A 307 -72.68 -6.60 -14.95
N LEU A 308 -72.08 -7.10 -13.86
CA LEU A 308 -72.57 -8.28 -13.15
C LEU A 308 -74.00 -8.08 -12.65
N ALA A 309 -74.28 -6.96 -11.99
CA ALA A 309 -75.64 -6.63 -11.53
C ALA A 309 -76.65 -6.54 -12.70
N SER A 310 -76.24 -6.05 -13.87
CA SER A 310 -77.10 -6.04 -15.06
C SER A 310 -77.36 -7.44 -15.61
N LEU A 311 -76.33 -8.29 -15.66
CA LEU A 311 -76.44 -9.68 -16.12
C LEU A 311 -77.25 -10.54 -15.15
N GLU A 312 -77.10 -10.32 -13.84
CA GLU A 312 -77.92 -10.97 -12.81
C GLU A 312 -79.40 -10.63 -12.98
N LYS A 313 -79.73 -9.35 -13.26
CA LYS A 313 -81.10 -8.92 -13.55
C LYS A 313 -81.64 -9.56 -14.84
N GLU A 314 -80.83 -9.64 -15.90
CA GLU A 314 -81.23 -10.30 -17.15
C GLU A 314 -81.45 -11.80 -16.94
N ASN A 315 -80.55 -12.46 -16.21
CA ASN A 315 -80.65 -13.87 -15.89
C ASN A 315 -81.90 -14.16 -15.04
N HIS A 316 -82.22 -13.29 -14.07
CA HIS A 316 -83.45 -13.38 -13.29
C HIS A 316 -84.70 -13.28 -14.17
N LYS A 317 -84.76 -12.30 -15.09
CA LYS A 317 -85.86 -12.19 -16.07
C LYS A 317 -85.97 -13.42 -16.97
N GLN A 318 -84.84 -13.99 -17.40
CA GLN A 318 -84.84 -15.22 -18.18
C GLN A 318 -85.35 -16.41 -17.36
N HIS A 319 -85.00 -16.50 -16.08
CA HIS A 319 -85.55 -17.52 -15.18
C HIS A 319 -87.06 -17.37 -14.99
N GLU A 320 -87.56 -16.14 -14.76
CA GLU A 320 -88.99 -15.86 -14.70
C GLU A 320 -89.71 -16.27 -16.01
N LEU A 321 -89.10 -15.98 -17.16
CA LEU A 321 -89.64 -16.38 -18.48
C LEU A 321 -89.67 -17.90 -18.64
N VAL A 322 -88.61 -18.60 -18.21
CA VAL A 322 -88.53 -20.06 -18.22
C VAL A 322 -89.61 -20.66 -17.33
N ASP A 323 -89.81 -20.13 -16.12
CA ASP A 323 -90.85 -20.59 -15.22
C ASP A 323 -92.25 -20.29 -15.79
N HIS A 324 -92.44 -19.15 -16.45
CA HIS A 324 -93.67 -18.91 -17.19
C HIS A 324 -93.87 -19.94 -18.31
N PHE A 325 -92.84 -20.26 -19.10
CA PHE A 325 -92.94 -21.31 -20.12
C PHE A 325 -93.25 -22.68 -19.52
N LYS A 326 -92.66 -23.05 -18.38
CA LYS A 326 -93.02 -24.28 -17.67
C LYS A 326 -94.49 -24.30 -17.30
N THR A 327 -95.03 -23.24 -16.71
CA THR A 327 -96.47 -23.16 -16.36
C THR A 327 -97.38 -23.27 -17.59
N VAL A 328 -96.98 -22.66 -18.72
CA VAL A 328 -97.72 -22.77 -19.99
C VAL A 328 -97.67 -24.20 -20.53
N VAL A 329 -96.49 -24.84 -20.50
CA VAL A 329 -96.32 -26.24 -20.91
C VAL A 329 -97.17 -27.16 -20.04
N GLU A 330 -97.11 -27.03 -18.71
CA GLU A 330 -97.97 -27.80 -17.80
C GLU A 330 -99.46 -27.58 -18.07
N GLY A 331 -99.86 -26.34 -18.37
CA GLY A 331 -101.22 -26.00 -18.79
C GLY A 331 -101.61 -26.70 -20.10
N LYS A 332 -100.73 -26.68 -21.09
CA LYS A 332 -100.93 -27.35 -22.39
C LYS A 332 -100.96 -28.87 -22.23
N GLU A 333 -100.06 -29.46 -21.45
CA GLU A 333 -100.07 -30.89 -21.13
C GLU A 333 -101.38 -31.31 -20.46
N LYS A 334 -101.91 -30.53 -19.51
CA LYS A 334 -103.23 -30.78 -18.91
C LYS A 334 -104.34 -30.73 -19.96
N THR A 335 -104.29 -29.79 -20.91
CA THR A 335 -105.28 -29.75 -22.01
C THR A 335 -105.14 -30.92 -22.97
N ILE A 336 -103.90 -31.34 -23.28
CA ILE A 336 -103.63 -32.50 -24.11
C ILE A 336 -104.19 -33.75 -23.44
N ARG A 337 -103.91 -33.99 -22.15
CA ARG A 337 -104.48 -35.12 -21.40
C ARG A 337 -106.02 -35.11 -21.42
N ARG A 338 -106.66 -33.95 -21.21
CA ARG A 338 -108.13 -33.84 -21.32
C ARG A 338 -108.65 -34.17 -22.72
N LEU A 339 -107.94 -33.73 -23.76
CA LEU A 339 -108.30 -34.03 -25.14
C LEU A 339 -108.07 -35.50 -25.49
N GLU A 340 -107.01 -36.12 -24.97
CA GLU A 340 -106.75 -37.56 -25.07
C GLU A 340 -107.86 -38.36 -24.40
N ASP A 341 -108.23 -38.02 -23.16
CA ASP A 341 -109.35 -38.63 -22.43
C ASP A 341 -110.67 -38.48 -23.20
N TYR A 342 -110.93 -37.31 -23.77
CA TYR A 342 -112.10 -37.05 -24.60
C TYR A 342 -112.08 -37.87 -25.90
N ASN A 343 -110.91 -38.01 -26.54
CA ASN A 343 -110.74 -38.82 -27.75
C ASN A 343 -110.94 -40.32 -27.44
N VAL A 344 -110.46 -40.80 -26.30
CA VAL A 344 -110.75 -42.15 -25.78
C VAL A 344 -112.24 -42.33 -25.57
N HIS A 345 -112.92 -41.36 -24.97
CA HIS A 345 -114.37 -41.40 -24.79
C HIS A 345 -115.11 -41.42 -26.14
N LEU A 346 -114.71 -40.60 -27.11
CA LEU A 346 -115.28 -40.61 -28.46
C LEU A 346 -115.04 -41.94 -29.19
N ARG A 347 -113.86 -42.55 -29.04
CA ARG A 347 -113.59 -43.89 -29.58
C ARG A 347 -114.49 -44.95 -28.96
N LEU A 348 -114.72 -44.89 -27.65
CA LEU A 348 -115.68 -45.77 -26.95
C LEU A 348 -117.11 -45.55 -27.47
N VAL A 349 -117.55 -44.30 -27.63
CA VAL A 349 -118.87 -43.97 -28.20
C VAL A 349 -118.99 -44.48 -29.63
N LEU A 350 -118.00 -44.24 -30.49
CA LEU A 350 -117.97 -44.79 -31.84
C LEU A 350 -118.02 -46.32 -31.84
N ALA A 351 -117.28 -46.99 -30.96
CA ALA A 351 -117.33 -48.44 -30.81
C ALA A 351 -118.73 -48.93 -30.37
N THR A 352 -119.39 -48.23 -29.44
CA THR A 352 -120.80 -48.54 -29.07
C THR A 352 -121.76 -48.27 -30.21
N HIS A 353 -121.52 -47.23 -31.02
CA HIS A 353 -122.36 -46.89 -32.16
C HIS A 353 -122.19 -47.87 -33.33
N VAL A 354 -120.97 -48.40 -33.52
CA VAL A 354 -120.68 -49.51 -34.45
C VAL A 354 -121.34 -50.80 -33.96
N LYS A 355 -121.28 -51.11 -32.66
CA LYS A 355 -122.03 -52.24 -32.08
C LYS A 355 -123.55 -52.07 -32.26
N HIS A 356 -124.08 -50.86 -32.07
CA HIS A 356 -125.50 -50.57 -32.32
C HIS A 356 -125.88 -50.67 -33.80
N LYS A 357 -125.02 -50.25 -34.75
CA LYS A 357 -125.25 -50.47 -36.19
C LYS A 357 -125.23 -51.95 -36.55
N ALA A 358 -124.23 -52.70 -36.07
CA ALA A 358 -124.17 -54.15 -36.27
C ALA A 358 -125.38 -54.89 -35.68
N ALA A 359 -125.89 -54.43 -34.52
CA ALA A 359 -127.13 -54.95 -33.94
C ALA A 359 -128.37 -54.54 -34.76
N LYS A 360 -128.36 -53.38 -35.42
CA LYS A 360 -129.45 -52.91 -36.30
C LYS A 360 -129.49 -53.67 -37.62
N ASP A 361 -128.31 -54.00 -38.18
CA ASP A 361 -128.15 -54.78 -39.41
C ASP A 361 -128.48 -56.28 -39.20
N ALA A 362 -128.43 -56.78 -37.96
CA ALA A 362 -128.86 -58.14 -37.61
C ALA A 362 -130.39 -58.31 -37.47
N PHE A 363 -131.18 -57.23 -37.57
CA PHE A 363 -132.64 -57.24 -37.34
C PHE A 363 -133.49 -56.92 -38.58
N LEU A 364 -132.97 -57.05 -39.80
CA LEU A 364 -133.72 -56.82 -41.05
C LEU A 364 -133.73 -58.06 -41.98
N PRO A 365 -134.91 -58.57 -42.41
CA PRO A 365 -135.05 -59.73 -43.29
C PRO A 365 -135.01 -59.40 -44.80
N GLU A 366 -134.64 -60.41 -45.61
CA GLU A 366 -134.44 -60.41 -47.07
C GLU A 366 -135.65 -59.95 -47.94
N ASN A 367 -135.41 -59.11 -48.97
CA ASN A 367 -135.66 -59.44 -50.39
C ASN A 367 -135.39 -58.29 -51.41
N GLN A 368 -134.44 -58.58 -52.32
CA GLN A 368 -134.44 -58.44 -53.80
C GLN A 368 -134.60 -57.09 -54.58
N ASN A 369 -133.47 -56.70 -55.21
CA ASN A 369 -133.19 -56.56 -56.67
C ASN A 369 -133.72 -55.41 -57.58
N ASN A 370 -132.74 -54.60 -58.03
CA ASN A 370 -132.29 -54.31 -59.42
C ASN A 370 -133.04 -53.39 -60.43
N LYS A 371 -132.22 -52.45 -61.00
CA LYS A 371 -132.13 -51.81 -62.36
C LYS A 371 -132.22 -50.26 -62.29
N LYS A 372 -131.39 -49.42 -62.94
CA LYS A 372 -130.50 -49.44 -64.13
C LYS A 372 -129.56 -48.19 -64.05
N LYS A 373 -128.24 -48.26 -64.36
CA LYS A 373 -127.52 -47.85 -65.63
C LYS A 373 -127.75 -46.38 -66.08
N LYS A 374 -126.82 -45.57 -66.61
CA LYS A 374 -125.37 -45.61 -67.00
C LYS A 374 -124.99 -44.19 -67.56
N ASN A 375 -123.72 -43.75 -67.41
CA ASN A 375 -122.82 -43.03 -68.37
C ASN A 375 -121.67 -42.36 -67.57
N ALA A 376 -120.39 -42.80 -67.72
CA ALA A 376 -119.32 -42.24 -68.59
C ALA A 376 -118.84 -40.84 -68.11
N ASN A 377 -117.58 -40.56 -67.73
CA ASN A 377 -116.25 -41.17 -67.90
C ASN A 377 -115.53 -41.40 -66.56
#